data_AF-A0A7C4URP3-F1
#
_entry.id   AF-A0A7C4URP3-F1
#
_cell.length_a   1.000
_cell.length_b   1.000
_cell.length_c   1.000
_cell.angle_alpha   90.00
_cell.angle_beta   90.00
_cell.angle_gamma   90.00
#
_symmetry.space_group_name_H-M   'P 1'
#
loop_
_entity.id
_entity.type
_entity.pdbx_description
1 polymer ?
#
loop_
_entity_poly.entity_id
_entity_poly.type
_entity_poly.pdbx_seq_one_letter_code
_entity_poly.pdbx_strand_id
1 'polypeptide(L)'
;MNREVEELIRQGMAAARVGEKEEARRHFEEALRLDPNAAAAWLGLSGVVDSPEEKRRCFQRVLDLEPGNAEALAGLAWLDRQQTPAPAEAPEVLYCANHPTVETVLRCNRCNKPICVKCAVQTPVGYRCKECVAELQAHYFNAQAWDYPIAAAVTLFLSIFVGAFLPWLMSMLPYGWLFMFFLTPPVSGGIAEAARRAVGRRRGKYTWLTTSAAGVLGGVLGILILWRQIGVMPWLTFLIFIVLHASTLSMRLR
;
A
#
# COMPACT_ATOMS: atom_id res chain seq x y z
N MET A 1 -61.19 14.74 -26.00
CA MET A 1 -60.12 15.12 -26.95
C MET A 1 -60.13 16.64 -27.03
N ASN A 2 -59.18 17.29 -26.36
CA ASN A 2 -59.17 18.74 -26.19
C ASN A 2 -58.63 19.40 -27.47
N ARG A 3 -59.53 19.94 -28.30
CA ARG A 3 -59.15 20.73 -29.50
C ARG A 3 -58.15 21.84 -29.19
N GLU A 4 -58.21 22.38 -27.98
CA GLU A 4 -57.29 23.39 -27.47
C GLU A 4 -55.86 22.87 -27.32
N VAL A 5 -55.68 21.63 -26.82
CA VAL A 5 -54.35 20.99 -26.71
C VAL A 5 -53.76 20.73 -28.10
N GLU A 6 -54.57 20.24 -29.04
CA GLU A 6 -54.13 20.03 -30.43
C GLU A 6 -53.72 21.33 -31.12
N GLU A 7 -54.42 22.43 -30.85
CA GLU A 7 -54.08 23.75 -31.38
C GLU A 7 -52.75 24.26 -30.80
N LEU A 8 -52.56 24.17 -29.48
CA LEU A 8 -51.31 24.56 -28.82
C LEU A 8 -50.12 23.75 -29.33
N ILE A 9 -50.28 22.44 -29.54
CA ILE A 9 -49.23 21.59 -30.13
C ILE A 9 -48.90 22.05 -31.56
N ARG A 10 -49.91 22.41 -32.36
CA ARG A 10 -49.71 22.91 -33.73
C ARG A 10 -48.96 24.23 -33.75
N GLN A 11 -49.30 25.15 -32.85
CA GLN A 11 -48.63 26.43 -32.68
C GLN A 11 -47.17 26.23 -32.23
N GLY A 12 -46.95 25.36 -31.24
CA GLY A 12 -45.60 25.00 -30.77
C GLY A 12 -44.74 24.41 -31.89
N MET A 13 -45.28 23.52 -32.72
CA MET A 13 -44.58 22.97 -33.88
C MET A 13 -44.28 24.04 -34.93
N ALA A 14 -45.18 24.99 -35.16
CA ALA A 14 -44.97 26.08 -36.11
C ALA A 14 -43.84 27.02 -35.63
N ALA A 15 -43.88 27.45 -34.37
CA ALA A 15 -42.83 28.27 -33.76
C ALA A 15 -41.46 27.56 -33.78
N ALA A 16 -41.42 26.25 -33.48
CA ALA A 16 -40.19 25.46 -33.53
C ALA A 16 -39.57 25.41 -34.93
N ARG A 17 -40.39 25.35 -35.99
CA ARG A 17 -39.94 25.37 -37.39
C ARG A 17 -39.35 26.71 -37.82
N VAL A 18 -39.84 27.81 -37.25
CA VAL A 18 -39.34 29.17 -37.52
C VAL A 18 -38.09 29.49 -36.67
N GLY A 19 -37.75 28.65 -35.71
CA GLY A 19 -36.57 28.79 -34.84
C GLY A 19 -36.84 29.55 -33.53
N GLU A 20 -38.10 29.91 -33.26
CA GLU A 20 -38.55 30.58 -32.04
C GLU A 20 -38.72 29.56 -30.90
N LYS A 21 -37.60 29.03 -30.42
CA LYS A 21 -37.57 27.94 -29.41
C LYS A 21 -38.31 28.28 -28.11
N GLU A 22 -38.18 29.51 -27.62
CA GLU A 22 -38.82 29.94 -26.37
C GLU A 22 -40.35 29.99 -26.50
N GLU A 23 -40.86 30.49 -27.62
CA GLU A 23 -42.29 30.55 -27.87
C GLU A 23 -42.87 29.15 -28.09
N ALA A 24 -42.16 28.31 -28.84
CA ALA A 24 -42.49 26.90 -29.01
C ALA A 24 -42.55 26.16 -27.66
N ARG A 25 -41.55 26.39 -26.79
CA ARG A 25 -41.52 25.84 -25.43
C ARG A 25 -42.76 26.26 -24.63
N ARG A 26 -43.13 27.54 -24.66
CA ARG A 26 -44.33 28.04 -23.94
C ARG A 26 -45.60 27.33 -24.41
N HIS A 27 -45.79 27.18 -25.72
CA HIS A 27 -46.96 26.47 -26.27
C HIS A 27 -47.00 25.00 -25.87
N PHE A 28 -45.85 24.30 -25.87
CA PHE A 28 -45.80 22.90 -25.42
C PHE A 28 -46.03 22.77 -23.91
N GLU A 29 -45.46 23.64 -23.09
CA GLU A 29 -45.70 23.64 -21.63
C GLU A 29 -47.16 23.96 -21.29
N GLU A 30 -47.81 24.84 -22.06
CA GLU A 30 -49.23 25.15 -21.90
C GLU A 30 -50.13 23.99 -22.33
N ALA A 31 -49.79 23.31 -23.43
CA ALA A 31 -50.45 22.06 -23.83
C ALA A 31 -50.35 21.00 -22.72
N LEU A 32 -49.16 20.85 -22.11
CA LEU A 32 -48.92 19.91 -21.01
C LEU A 32 -49.58 20.30 -19.69
N ARG A 33 -49.85 21.59 -19.47
CA ARG A 33 -50.67 22.06 -18.33
C ARG A 33 -52.13 21.63 -18.48
N LEU A 34 -52.66 21.65 -19.70
CA LEU A 34 -54.03 21.22 -20.00
C LEU A 34 -54.18 19.70 -20.08
N ASP A 35 -53.17 19.01 -20.63
CA ASP A 35 -53.11 17.56 -20.71
C ASP A 35 -51.68 17.04 -20.46
N PRO A 36 -51.37 16.58 -19.23
CA PRO A 36 -50.06 16.02 -18.90
C PRO A 36 -49.71 14.74 -19.67
N ASN A 37 -50.70 14.07 -20.28
CA ASN A 37 -50.54 12.82 -21.02
C ASN A 37 -50.42 13.04 -22.53
N ALA A 38 -50.28 14.29 -22.99
CA ALA A 38 -50.09 14.60 -24.40
C ALA A 38 -48.66 14.22 -24.87
N ALA A 39 -48.49 12.99 -25.35
CA ALA A 39 -47.20 12.47 -25.85
C ALA A 39 -46.57 13.35 -26.93
N ALA A 40 -47.38 13.88 -27.87
CA ALA A 40 -46.91 14.78 -28.92
C ALA A 40 -46.36 16.12 -28.38
N ALA A 41 -46.90 16.64 -27.27
CA ALA A 41 -46.39 17.85 -26.63
C ALA A 41 -45.05 17.60 -25.92
N TRP A 42 -44.91 16.46 -25.22
CA TRP A 42 -43.63 16.03 -24.65
C TRP A 42 -42.56 15.83 -25.73
N LEU A 43 -42.92 15.25 -26.87
CA LEU A 43 -42.02 15.05 -28.00
C LEU A 43 -41.59 16.39 -28.61
N GLY A 44 -42.53 17.31 -28.83
CA GLY A 44 -42.23 18.67 -29.30
C GLY A 44 -41.32 19.45 -28.33
N LEU A 45 -41.58 19.32 -27.02
CA LEU A 45 -40.78 19.95 -25.97
C LEU A 45 -39.32 19.45 -25.99
N SER A 46 -39.11 18.15 -26.26
CA SER A 46 -37.76 17.57 -26.34
C SER A 46 -36.86 18.23 -27.41
N GLY A 47 -37.46 18.78 -28.47
CA GLY A 47 -36.75 19.45 -29.57
C GLY A 47 -36.32 20.88 -29.26
N VAL A 48 -36.95 21.53 -28.26
CA VAL A 48 -36.76 22.96 -27.97
C VAL A 48 -36.00 23.21 -26.66
N VAL A 49 -35.97 22.24 -25.73
CA VAL A 49 -35.16 22.34 -24.52
C VAL A 49 -33.66 22.19 -24.84
N ASP A 50 -32.79 22.83 -24.07
CA ASP A 50 -31.34 22.84 -24.36
C ASP A 50 -30.55 21.82 -23.53
N SER A 51 -30.96 21.55 -22.28
CA SER A 51 -30.28 20.60 -21.39
C SER A 51 -30.47 19.15 -21.85
N PRO A 52 -29.39 18.35 -21.99
CA PRO A 52 -29.48 16.93 -22.28
C PRO A 52 -30.32 16.15 -21.27
N GLU A 53 -30.27 16.54 -19.99
CA GLU A 53 -31.06 15.93 -18.92
C GLU A 53 -32.56 16.20 -19.11
N GLU A 54 -32.92 17.42 -19.49
CA GLU A 54 -34.32 17.79 -19.76
C GLU A 54 -34.86 17.13 -21.02
N LYS A 55 -34.05 17.03 -22.10
CA LYS A 55 -34.38 16.25 -23.30
C LYS A 55 -34.65 14.79 -22.96
N ARG A 56 -33.77 14.19 -22.14
CA ARG A 56 -33.91 12.80 -21.72
C ARG A 56 -35.20 12.57 -20.96
N ARG A 57 -35.57 13.48 -20.04
CA ARG A 57 -36.84 13.42 -19.30
C ARG A 57 -38.04 13.48 -20.24
N CYS A 58 -38.02 14.37 -21.24
CA CYS A 58 -39.09 14.49 -22.22
C CYS A 58 -39.28 13.19 -23.00
N PHE A 59 -38.20 12.61 -23.54
CA PHE A 59 -38.27 11.34 -24.28
C PHE A 59 -38.72 10.16 -23.39
N GLN A 60 -38.24 10.10 -22.15
CA GLN A 60 -38.70 9.08 -21.19
C GLN A 60 -40.20 9.20 -20.95
N ARG A 61 -40.73 10.42 -20.84
CA ARG A 61 -42.17 10.64 -20.65
C ARG A 61 -43.00 10.27 -21.87
N VAL A 62 -42.48 10.49 -23.07
CA VAL A 62 -43.12 9.98 -24.30
C VAL A 62 -43.18 8.45 -24.27
N LEU A 63 -42.11 7.76 -23.87
CA LEU A 63 -42.08 6.29 -23.83
C LEU A 63 -42.93 5.69 -22.71
N ASP A 64 -43.11 6.40 -21.60
CA ASP A 64 -44.04 5.99 -20.54
C ASP A 64 -45.50 5.98 -21.03
N LEU A 65 -45.84 6.91 -21.94
CA LEU A 65 -47.17 7.05 -22.54
C LEU A 65 -47.33 6.15 -23.78
N GLU A 66 -46.29 6.07 -24.61
CA GLU A 66 -46.24 5.35 -25.87
C GLU A 66 -44.94 4.53 -25.97
N PRO A 67 -44.90 3.29 -25.41
CA PRO A 67 -43.69 2.48 -25.35
C PRO A 67 -43.05 2.15 -26.72
N GLY A 68 -43.82 2.24 -27.80
CA GLY A 68 -43.38 1.98 -29.17
C GLY A 68 -43.02 3.24 -29.99
N ASN A 69 -42.93 4.42 -29.37
CA ASN A 69 -42.68 5.65 -30.11
C ASN A 69 -41.24 5.68 -30.68
N ALA A 70 -41.14 5.57 -32.00
CA ALA A 70 -39.86 5.47 -32.71
C ALA A 70 -39.00 6.74 -32.58
N GLU A 71 -39.62 7.92 -32.52
CA GLU A 71 -38.90 9.20 -32.40
C GLU A 71 -38.26 9.34 -31.02
N ALA A 72 -38.99 8.98 -29.95
CA ALA A 72 -38.45 9.03 -28.60
C ALA A 72 -37.31 8.01 -28.38
N LEU A 73 -37.43 6.80 -28.93
CA LEU A 73 -36.34 5.81 -28.93
C LEU A 73 -35.10 6.32 -29.68
N ALA A 74 -35.29 6.92 -30.85
CA ALA A 74 -34.20 7.50 -31.63
C ALA A 74 -33.52 8.68 -30.89
N GLY A 75 -34.31 9.52 -30.23
CA GLY A 75 -33.85 10.64 -29.40
C GLY A 75 -32.98 10.20 -28.22
N LEU A 76 -33.40 9.17 -27.47
CA LEU A 76 -32.59 8.59 -26.39
C LEU A 76 -31.30 7.97 -26.92
N ALA A 77 -31.37 7.20 -28.01
CA ALA A 77 -30.18 6.60 -28.62
C ALA A 77 -29.18 7.66 -29.13
N TRP A 78 -29.66 8.81 -29.60
CA TRP A 78 -28.83 9.95 -29.97
C TRP A 78 -28.16 10.58 -28.75
N LEU A 79 -28.88 10.79 -27.65
CA LEU A 79 -28.33 11.31 -26.38
C LEU A 79 -27.28 10.36 -25.79
N ASP A 80 -27.54 9.05 -25.80
CA ASP A 80 -26.62 8.04 -25.28
C ASP A 80 -25.31 8.01 -26.06
N ARG A 81 -25.37 8.17 -27.39
CA ARG A 81 -24.16 8.28 -28.24
C ARG A 81 -23.34 9.53 -27.94
N GLN A 82 -23.97 10.64 -27.55
CA GLN A 82 -23.24 11.85 -27.16
C GLN A 82 -22.64 11.77 -25.76
N GLN A 83 -23.28 11.04 -24.85
CA GLN A 83 -22.80 10.83 -23.48
C GLN A 83 -21.80 9.68 -23.36
N THR A 84 -21.69 8.82 -24.37
CA THR A 84 -20.61 7.83 -24.43
C THR A 84 -19.31 8.62 -24.65
N PRO A 85 -18.41 8.74 -23.66
CA PRO A 85 -17.12 9.36 -23.91
C PRO A 85 -16.47 8.61 -25.07
N ALA A 86 -15.88 9.35 -26.01
CA ALA A 86 -15.10 8.78 -27.11
C ALA A 86 -14.20 7.67 -26.54
N PRO A 87 -14.05 6.52 -27.22
CA PRO A 87 -13.20 5.45 -26.73
C PRO A 87 -11.84 6.09 -26.42
N ALA A 88 -11.46 6.03 -25.14
CA ALA A 88 -10.21 6.58 -24.65
C ALA A 88 -9.10 6.16 -25.63
N GLU A 89 -8.30 7.13 -26.06
CA GLU A 89 -7.14 6.92 -26.93
C GLU A 89 -6.46 5.60 -26.56
N ALA A 90 -6.17 4.79 -27.59
CA ALA A 90 -5.52 3.48 -27.42
C ALA A 90 -4.39 3.62 -26.39
N PRO A 91 -4.35 2.76 -25.35
CA PRO A 91 -3.46 2.97 -24.22
C PRO A 91 -2.03 3.13 -24.75
N GLU A 92 -1.44 4.29 -24.49
CA GLU A 92 -0.04 4.56 -24.82
C GLU A 92 0.78 3.40 -24.26
N VAL A 93 1.38 2.61 -25.15
CA VAL A 93 2.16 1.43 -24.75
C VAL A 93 3.40 1.92 -24.01
N LEU A 94 3.41 1.69 -22.69
CA LEU A 94 4.51 2.10 -21.84
C LEU A 94 5.57 1.02 -21.87
N TYR A 95 6.82 1.44 -21.76
CA TYR A 95 7.95 0.55 -21.63
C TYR A 95 8.50 0.60 -20.21
N CYS A 96 9.04 -0.51 -19.74
CA CYS A 96 9.66 -0.58 -18.43
C CYS A 96 10.87 0.36 -18.37
N ALA A 97 10.93 1.20 -17.33
CA ALA A 97 12.02 2.18 -17.17
C ALA A 97 13.42 1.53 -17.10
N ASN A 98 13.51 0.28 -16.64
CA ASN A 98 14.77 -0.47 -16.56
C ASN A 98 15.01 -1.40 -17.75
N HIS A 99 13.96 -1.68 -18.54
CA HIS A 99 14.02 -2.57 -19.69
C HIS A 99 13.22 -1.93 -20.85
N PRO A 100 13.83 -1.01 -21.61
CA PRO A 100 13.12 -0.19 -22.61
C PRO A 100 12.48 -1.00 -23.75
N THR A 101 12.89 -2.24 -23.94
CA THR A 101 12.33 -3.16 -24.96
C THR A 101 11.12 -3.95 -24.46
N VAL A 102 10.73 -3.81 -23.19
CA VAL A 102 9.66 -4.58 -22.57
C VAL A 102 8.46 -3.67 -22.31
N GLU A 103 7.40 -3.90 -23.07
CA GLU A 103 6.09 -3.27 -22.84
C GLU A 103 5.52 -3.67 -21.48
N THR A 104 4.88 -2.73 -20.81
CA THR A 104 4.30 -2.95 -19.49
C THR A 104 3.09 -2.07 -19.23
N VAL A 105 2.11 -2.65 -18.54
CA VAL A 105 0.97 -1.91 -17.95
C VAL A 105 1.17 -1.67 -16.44
N LEU A 106 2.18 -2.30 -15.84
CA LEU A 106 2.45 -2.22 -14.41
C LEU A 106 3.18 -0.92 -14.08
N ARG A 107 2.71 -0.25 -13.02
CA ARG A 107 3.31 0.97 -12.47
C ARG A 107 3.55 0.81 -10.97
N CYS A 108 4.62 1.43 -10.48
CA CYS A 108 4.88 1.50 -9.05
C CYS A 108 3.80 2.33 -8.35
N ASN A 109 3.11 1.79 -7.34
CA ASN A 109 2.08 2.52 -6.59
C ASN A 109 2.62 3.84 -5.96
N ARG A 110 3.90 3.87 -5.57
CA ARG A 110 4.50 5.04 -4.89
C ARG A 110 4.96 6.15 -5.83
N CYS A 111 5.69 5.81 -6.90
CA CYS A 111 6.33 6.80 -7.79
C CYS A 111 5.77 6.80 -9.22
N ASN A 112 4.76 5.96 -9.50
CA ASN A 112 4.12 5.78 -10.79
C ASN A 112 5.04 5.37 -11.96
N LYS A 113 6.31 5.05 -11.66
CA LYS A 113 7.30 4.57 -12.64
C LYS A 113 6.81 3.29 -13.32
N PRO A 114 6.82 3.21 -14.67
CA PRO A 114 6.48 1.99 -15.38
C PRO A 114 7.54 0.92 -15.15
N ILE A 115 7.10 -0.27 -14.73
CA ILE A 115 7.97 -1.40 -14.36
C ILE A 115 7.44 -2.67 -14.99
N CYS A 116 8.30 -3.58 -15.44
CA CYS A 116 7.87 -4.90 -15.89
C CYS A 116 7.69 -5.87 -14.71
N VAL A 117 7.10 -7.04 -14.96
CA VAL A 117 6.91 -8.12 -13.96
C VAL A 117 8.23 -8.49 -13.26
N LYS A 118 9.37 -8.47 -13.96
CA LYS A 118 10.70 -8.76 -13.38
C LYS A 118 11.20 -7.67 -12.42
N CYS A 119 10.75 -6.43 -12.59
CA CYS A 119 11.12 -5.29 -11.76
C CYS A 119 10.13 -5.04 -10.62
N ALA A 120 8.94 -5.64 -10.68
CA ALA A 120 7.88 -5.46 -9.70
C ALA A 120 8.18 -6.23 -8.40
N VAL A 121 8.12 -5.53 -7.27
CA VAL A 121 8.15 -6.12 -5.94
C VAL A 121 6.73 -6.07 -5.38
N GLN A 122 6.21 -7.23 -4.99
CA GLN A 122 4.88 -7.32 -4.38
C GLN A 122 4.92 -6.77 -2.95
N THR A 123 3.99 -5.87 -2.65
CA THR A 123 3.75 -5.34 -1.31
C THR A 123 2.27 -5.52 -0.94
N PRO A 124 1.87 -5.42 0.35
CA PRO A 124 0.48 -5.60 0.75
C PRO A 124 -0.52 -4.68 0.05
N VAL A 125 -0.06 -3.52 -0.43
CA VAL A 125 -0.88 -2.48 -1.11
C VAL A 125 -0.70 -2.47 -2.64
N GLY A 126 -0.09 -3.52 -3.21
CA GLY A 126 0.15 -3.65 -4.66
C GLY A 126 1.63 -3.71 -5.03
N TYR A 127 1.97 -3.35 -6.27
CA TYR A 127 3.33 -3.46 -6.79
C TYR A 127 4.15 -2.17 -6.60
N ARG A 128 5.43 -2.34 -6.23
CA ARG A 128 6.41 -1.25 -6.11
C ARG A 128 7.69 -1.54 -6.89
N CYS A 129 8.40 -0.50 -7.31
CA CYS A 129 9.72 -0.65 -7.93
C CYS A 129 10.80 -0.92 -6.87
N LYS A 130 11.92 -1.53 -7.28
CA LYS A 130 13.06 -1.84 -6.41
C LYS A 130 13.64 -0.61 -5.71
N GLU A 131 13.67 0.55 -6.36
CA GLU A 131 14.25 1.77 -5.77
C GLU A 131 13.38 2.29 -4.62
N CYS A 132 12.05 2.33 -4.79
CA CYS A 132 11.13 2.74 -3.73
C CYS A 132 11.15 1.78 -2.52
N VAL A 133 11.42 0.50 -2.75
CA VAL A 133 11.60 -0.49 -1.67
C VAL A 133 12.96 -0.29 -0.99
N ALA A 134 14.03 -0.08 -1.76
CA ALA A 134 15.37 0.17 -1.24
C ALA A 134 15.43 1.45 -0.39
N GLU A 135 14.77 2.52 -0.82
CA GLU A 135 14.70 3.78 -0.06
C GLU A 135 13.97 3.59 1.28
N LEU A 136 12.86 2.84 1.27
CA LEU A 136 12.16 2.49 2.51
C LEU A 136 13.08 1.68 3.43
N GLN A 137 13.78 0.69 2.89
CA GLN A 137 14.74 -0.10 3.66
C GLN A 137 15.90 0.74 4.19
N ALA A 138 16.41 1.71 3.43
CA ALA A 138 17.48 2.61 3.87
C ALA A 138 17.06 3.50 5.04
N HIS A 139 15.78 3.91 5.07
CA HIS A 139 15.24 4.65 6.22
C HIS A 139 15.17 3.79 7.49
N TYR A 140 14.78 2.51 7.36
CA TYR A 140 14.73 1.58 8.49
C TYR A 140 16.10 1.05 8.91
N PHE A 141 16.99 0.80 7.96
CA PHE A 141 18.34 0.28 8.15
C PHE A 141 19.37 1.36 7.85
N ASN A 142 19.58 2.24 8.83
CA ASN A 142 20.47 3.40 8.74
C ASN A 142 21.87 3.15 9.33
N ALA A 143 22.27 1.88 9.50
CA ALA A 143 23.58 1.53 10.02
C ALA A 143 24.70 1.84 9.03
N GLN A 144 25.74 2.50 9.51
CA GLN A 144 26.98 2.75 8.81
C GLN A 144 27.91 1.54 8.92
N ALA A 145 28.89 1.45 8.01
CA ALA A 145 29.86 0.35 8.02
C ALA A 145 30.64 0.24 9.35
N TRP A 146 30.86 1.37 10.04
CA TRP A 146 31.54 1.43 11.34
C TRP A 146 30.71 0.93 12.53
N ASP A 147 29.38 0.85 12.41
CA ASP A 147 28.54 0.36 13.51
C ASP A 147 28.78 -1.13 13.76
N TYR A 148 29.07 -1.92 12.72
CA TYR A 148 29.36 -3.35 12.83
C TYR A 148 30.61 -3.67 13.67
N PRO A 149 31.80 -3.10 13.39
CA PRO A 149 32.98 -3.33 14.21
C PRO A 149 32.84 -2.74 15.62
N ILE A 150 32.16 -1.60 15.81
CA ILE A 150 31.91 -1.04 17.15
C ILE A 150 31.03 -1.98 17.98
N ALA A 151 29.90 -2.44 17.43
CA ALA A 151 29.02 -3.38 18.12
C ALA A 151 29.73 -4.70 18.42
N ALA A 152 30.54 -5.21 17.50
CA ALA A 152 31.33 -6.42 17.70
C ALA A 152 32.38 -6.24 18.81
N ALA A 153 33.15 -5.14 18.80
CA ALA A 153 34.18 -4.88 19.80
C ALA A 153 33.59 -4.73 21.22
N VAL A 154 32.50 -3.98 21.37
CA VAL A 154 31.81 -3.80 22.66
C VAL A 154 31.26 -5.14 23.16
N THR A 155 30.63 -5.92 22.28
CA THR A 155 30.09 -7.23 22.66
C THR A 155 31.21 -8.19 23.05
N LEU A 156 32.29 -8.26 22.25
CA LEU A 156 33.43 -9.12 22.52
C LEU A 156 34.03 -8.81 23.89
N PHE A 157 34.31 -7.53 24.16
CA PHE A 157 34.87 -7.09 25.43
C PHE A 157 33.98 -7.44 26.62
N LEU A 158 32.68 -7.11 26.55
CA LEU A 158 31.74 -7.41 27.63
C LEU A 158 31.54 -8.92 27.81
N SER A 159 31.55 -9.70 26.73
CA SER A 159 31.36 -11.15 26.79
C SER A 159 32.60 -11.87 27.32
N ILE A 160 33.81 -11.37 27.04
CA ILE A 160 35.04 -11.85 27.69
C ILE A 160 34.99 -11.54 29.18
N PHE A 161 34.68 -10.30 29.55
CA PHE A 161 34.62 -9.88 30.95
C PHE A 161 33.59 -10.68 31.74
N VAL A 162 32.37 -10.77 31.25
CA VAL A 162 31.29 -11.55 31.88
C VAL A 162 31.60 -13.05 31.85
N GLY A 163 32.11 -13.56 30.73
CA GLY A 163 32.43 -14.98 30.53
C GLY A 163 33.57 -15.47 31.43
N ALA A 164 34.48 -14.60 31.85
CA ALA A 164 35.47 -14.88 32.87
C ALA A 164 34.92 -14.63 34.29
N PHE A 165 34.38 -13.44 34.54
CA PHE A 165 34.01 -12.99 35.87
C PHE A 165 32.84 -13.77 36.48
N LEU A 166 31.78 -14.03 35.71
CA LEU A 166 30.57 -14.65 36.25
C LEU A 166 30.83 -16.11 36.68
N PRO A 167 31.47 -16.99 35.87
CA PRO A 167 31.84 -18.34 36.32
C PRO A 167 32.80 -18.36 37.50
N TRP A 168 33.76 -17.43 37.54
CA TRP A 168 34.67 -17.29 38.68
C TRP A 168 33.96 -16.88 39.97
N LEU A 169 33.03 -15.93 39.90
CA LEU A 169 32.24 -15.51 41.06
C LEU A 169 31.33 -16.64 41.55
N MET A 170 30.71 -17.38 40.64
CA MET A 170 29.78 -18.46 40.99
C MET A 170 30.48 -19.76 41.42
N SER A 171 31.77 -19.95 41.10
CA SER A 171 32.51 -21.12 41.60
C SER A 171 32.76 -21.07 43.13
N MET A 172 32.59 -19.90 43.76
CA MET A 172 32.66 -19.74 45.21
C MET A 172 31.42 -20.31 45.94
N LEU A 173 30.31 -20.55 45.22
CA LEU A 173 29.06 -21.07 45.79
C LEU A 173 28.88 -22.55 45.39
N PRO A 174 28.45 -23.43 46.31
CA PRO A 174 28.11 -24.80 45.96
C PRO A 174 26.95 -24.80 44.96
N TYR A 175 27.11 -25.56 43.86
CA TYR A 175 26.16 -25.61 42.74
C TYR A 175 25.89 -24.27 42.04
N GLY A 176 26.80 -23.28 42.16
CA GLY A 176 26.67 -21.96 41.54
C GLY A 176 26.37 -21.97 40.03
N TRP A 177 26.81 -23.01 39.34
CA TRP A 177 26.56 -23.21 37.92
C TRP A 177 25.06 -23.36 37.55
N LEU A 178 24.19 -23.80 38.47
CA LEU A 178 22.74 -23.87 38.23
C LEU A 178 22.13 -22.47 38.07
N PHE A 179 22.65 -21.49 38.81
CA PHE A 179 22.15 -20.11 38.74
C PHE A 179 22.51 -19.41 37.43
N MET A 180 23.57 -19.86 36.72
CA MET A 180 23.96 -19.33 35.41
C MET A 180 22.82 -19.40 34.39
N PHE A 181 21.98 -20.42 34.46
CA PHE A 181 20.83 -20.55 33.57
C PHE A 181 19.88 -19.35 33.70
N PHE A 182 19.62 -18.89 34.92
CA PHE A 182 18.76 -17.75 35.20
C PHE A 182 19.44 -16.40 34.94
N LEU A 183 20.76 -16.33 35.16
CA LEU A 183 21.57 -15.11 34.96
C LEU A 183 21.89 -14.87 33.48
N THR A 184 21.96 -15.91 32.64
CA THR A 184 22.37 -15.77 31.24
C THR A 184 21.45 -14.85 30.42
N PRO A 185 20.11 -15.01 30.41
CA PRO A 185 19.23 -14.12 29.65
C PRO A 185 19.28 -12.63 30.05
N PRO A 186 19.22 -12.23 31.33
CA PRO A 186 19.29 -10.81 31.70
C PRO A 186 20.66 -10.20 31.41
N VAL A 187 21.75 -10.93 31.67
CA VAL A 187 23.11 -10.44 31.37
C VAL A 187 23.31 -10.28 29.86
N SER A 188 22.91 -11.27 29.07
CA SER A 188 22.94 -11.19 27.60
C SER A 188 22.07 -10.06 27.06
N GLY A 189 20.92 -9.82 27.69
CA GLY A 189 20.06 -8.68 27.39
C GLY A 189 20.73 -7.33 27.67
N GLY A 190 21.48 -7.23 28.76
CA GLY A 190 22.31 -6.07 29.09
C GLY A 190 23.43 -5.84 28.07
N ILE A 191 24.11 -6.90 27.64
CA ILE A 191 25.16 -6.84 26.59
C ILE A 191 24.56 -6.36 25.26
N ALA A 192 23.40 -6.90 24.86
CA ALA A 192 22.70 -6.45 23.65
C ALA A 192 22.29 -4.96 23.72
N GLU A 193 21.82 -4.49 24.88
CA GLU A 193 21.49 -3.08 25.08
C GLU A 193 22.74 -2.17 25.04
N ALA A 194 23.84 -2.61 25.64
CA ALA A 194 25.11 -1.88 25.58
C ALA A 194 25.64 -1.76 24.15
N ALA A 195 25.61 -2.85 23.39
CA ALA A 195 25.97 -2.85 21.97
C ALA A 195 25.09 -1.89 21.14
N ARG A 196 23.77 -1.88 21.39
CA ARG A 196 22.84 -0.93 20.73
C ARG A 196 23.12 0.52 21.09
N ARG A 197 23.43 0.82 22.35
CA ARG A 197 23.77 2.18 22.78
C ARG A 197 25.07 2.66 22.15
N ALA A 198 26.07 1.79 22.05
CA ALA A 198 27.37 2.12 21.47
C ALA A 198 27.27 2.55 19.99
N VAL A 199 26.32 1.99 19.23
CA VAL A 199 26.08 2.35 17.81
C VAL A 199 24.97 3.41 17.64
N GLY A 200 24.61 4.13 18.71
CA GLY A 200 23.58 5.18 18.64
C GLY A 200 22.18 4.65 18.31
N ARG A 201 21.86 3.40 18.67
CA ARG A 201 20.60 2.71 18.39
C ARG A 201 20.24 2.59 16.91
N ARG A 202 21.23 2.75 16.01
CA ARG A 202 21.08 2.49 14.59
C ARG A 202 20.79 1.00 14.35
N ARG A 203 19.93 0.70 13.37
CA ARG A 203 19.54 -0.67 13.04
C ARG A 203 20.28 -1.12 11.79
N GLY A 204 21.07 -2.18 11.89
CA GLY A 204 21.78 -2.78 10.76
C GLY A 204 21.25 -4.17 10.45
N LYS A 205 21.21 -4.52 9.16
CA LYS A 205 20.74 -5.84 8.69
C LYS A 205 21.56 -6.99 9.29
N TYR A 206 22.85 -6.77 9.52
CA TYR A 206 23.79 -7.78 10.03
C TYR A 206 24.22 -7.57 11.49
N THR A 207 23.61 -6.62 12.22
CA THR A 207 24.03 -6.30 13.60
C THR A 207 23.85 -7.51 14.52
N TRP A 208 22.77 -8.27 14.35
CA TRP A 208 22.55 -9.51 15.11
C TRP A 208 23.67 -10.54 14.86
N LEU A 209 24.17 -10.64 13.62
CA LEU A 209 25.18 -11.63 13.24
C LEU A 209 26.55 -11.26 13.81
N THR A 210 26.97 -10.01 13.64
CA THR A 210 28.26 -9.52 14.13
C THR A 210 28.33 -9.59 15.65
N THR A 211 27.25 -9.21 16.33
CA THR A 211 27.17 -9.28 17.79
C THR A 211 27.07 -10.71 18.30
N SER A 212 26.30 -11.59 17.66
CA SER A 212 26.22 -13.00 18.11
C SER A 212 27.55 -13.73 17.94
N ALA A 213 28.24 -13.52 16.81
CA ALA A 213 29.56 -14.10 16.57
C ALA A 213 30.61 -13.59 17.59
N ALA A 214 30.64 -12.28 17.83
CA ALA A 214 31.53 -11.68 18.83
C ALA A 214 31.21 -12.14 20.26
N GLY A 215 29.93 -12.32 20.60
CA GLY A 215 29.50 -12.82 21.91
C GLY A 215 29.93 -14.26 22.16
N VAL A 216 29.76 -15.14 21.16
CA VAL A 216 30.25 -16.53 21.24
C VAL A 216 31.76 -16.58 21.40
N LEU A 217 32.49 -15.86 20.55
CA LEU A 217 33.96 -15.79 20.61
C LEU A 217 34.43 -15.27 21.98
N GLY A 218 33.81 -14.21 22.48
CA GLY A 218 34.15 -13.62 23.77
C GLY A 218 33.83 -14.52 24.95
N GLY A 219 32.66 -15.16 24.94
CA GLY A 219 32.27 -16.12 25.98
C GLY A 219 33.20 -17.34 26.04
N VAL A 220 33.54 -17.91 24.88
CA VAL A 220 34.52 -19.01 24.79
C VAL A 220 35.88 -18.57 25.32
N LEU A 221 36.38 -17.40 24.88
CA LEU A 221 37.68 -16.89 25.34
C LEU A 221 37.68 -16.60 26.86
N GLY A 222 36.61 -16.02 27.39
CA GLY A 222 36.46 -15.77 28.83
C GLY A 222 36.51 -17.04 29.66
N ILE A 223 35.82 -18.10 29.21
CA ILE A 223 35.84 -19.42 29.87
C ILE A 223 37.24 -20.03 29.79
N LEU A 224 37.92 -19.93 28.64
CA LEU A 224 39.27 -20.45 28.45
C LEU A 224 40.30 -19.77 29.36
N ILE A 225 40.19 -18.45 29.58
CA ILE A 225 41.12 -17.68 30.45
C ILE A 225 41.13 -18.22 31.88
N LEU A 226 39.98 -18.61 32.43
CA LEU A 226 39.86 -19.08 33.81
C LEU A 226 39.60 -20.59 33.90
N TRP A 227 39.81 -21.33 32.81
CA TRP A 227 39.60 -22.79 32.72
C TRP A 227 40.24 -23.53 33.89
N ARG A 228 41.47 -23.15 34.26
CA ARG A 228 42.26 -23.79 35.32
C ARG A 228 41.63 -23.63 36.72
N GLN A 229 40.81 -22.59 36.93
CA GLN A 229 40.20 -22.27 38.23
C GLN A 229 38.77 -22.82 38.38
N ILE A 230 38.06 -23.06 37.28
CA ILE A 230 36.62 -23.42 37.28
C ILE A 230 36.39 -24.94 37.47
N GLY A 231 37.47 -25.73 37.55
CA GLY A 231 37.41 -27.18 37.79
C GLY A 231 36.83 -27.96 36.60
N VAL A 232 36.53 -29.24 36.82
CA VAL A 232 35.97 -30.14 35.80
C VAL A 232 34.45 -29.96 35.68
N MET A 233 34.00 -28.74 35.37
CA MET A 233 32.61 -28.52 35.00
C MET A 233 32.29 -29.26 33.69
N PRO A 234 31.10 -29.87 33.52
CA PRO A 234 30.79 -30.59 32.28
C PRO A 234 30.81 -29.64 31.08
N TRP A 235 31.62 -29.94 30.08
CA TRP A 235 31.66 -29.18 28.82
C TRP A 235 30.28 -28.94 28.19
N LEU A 236 29.34 -29.85 28.42
CA LEU A 236 27.95 -29.75 27.98
C LEU A 236 27.22 -28.51 28.55
N THR A 237 27.48 -28.12 29.80
CA THR A 237 26.81 -26.95 30.40
C THR A 237 27.31 -25.65 29.80
N PHE A 238 28.61 -25.55 29.49
CA PHE A 238 29.17 -24.40 28.79
C PHE A 238 28.59 -24.26 27.38
N LEU A 239 28.43 -25.38 26.66
CA LEU A 239 27.77 -25.37 25.35
C LEU A 239 26.35 -24.80 25.44
N ILE A 240 25.56 -25.26 26.43
CA ILE A 240 24.19 -24.79 26.65
C ILE A 240 24.17 -23.28 26.91
N PHE A 241 25.06 -22.77 27.75
CA PHE A 241 25.12 -21.33 28.06
C PHE A 241 25.56 -20.49 26.85
N ILE A 242 26.52 -20.95 26.06
CA ILE A 242 26.95 -20.27 24.84
C ILE A 242 25.80 -20.21 23.83
N VAL A 243 25.06 -21.31 23.65
CA VAL A 243 23.89 -21.36 22.76
C VAL A 243 22.79 -20.41 23.27
N LEU A 244 22.50 -20.41 24.56
CA LEU A 244 21.50 -19.53 25.16
C LEU A 244 21.89 -18.04 25.05
N HIS A 245 23.16 -17.72 25.27
CA HIS A 245 23.72 -16.38 25.10
C HIS A 245 23.59 -15.91 23.64
N ALA A 246 24.04 -16.73 22.68
CA ALA A 246 23.95 -16.42 21.26
C ALA A 246 22.49 -16.26 20.79
N SER A 247 21.60 -17.14 21.23
CA SER A 247 20.16 -17.05 20.92
C SER A 247 19.58 -15.74 21.46
N THR A 248 19.87 -15.39 22.71
CA THR A 248 19.35 -14.16 23.34
C THR A 248 19.87 -12.90 22.63
N LEU A 249 21.16 -12.85 22.28
CA LEU A 249 21.73 -11.76 21.49
C LEU A 249 21.05 -11.64 20.12
N SER A 250 20.87 -12.77 19.42
CA SER A 250 20.25 -12.78 18.10
C SER A 250 18.79 -12.31 18.14
N MET A 251 18.00 -12.73 19.14
CA MET A 251 16.60 -12.34 19.28
C MET A 251 16.43 -10.86 19.62
N ARG A 252 17.33 -10.28 20.41
CA ARG A 252 17.23 -8.87 20.83
C ARG A 252 17.76 -7.86 19.80
N LEU A 253 18.51 -8.32 18.80
CA LEU A 253 19.17 -7.48 17.80
C LEU A 253 18.67 -7.74 16.37
N ARG A 254 17.74 -8.67 16.18
CA ARG A 254 16.90 -8.78 14.97
C ARG A 254 15.80 -7.73 15.00
#